data_AF-A0A2P7B4X0-F1
#
_entry.id   AF-A0A2P7B4X0-F1
#
_cell.length_a   1.000
_cell.length_b   1.000
_cell.length_c   1.000
_cell.angle_alpha   90.00
_cell.angle_beta   90.00
_cell.angle_gamma   90.00
#
_symmetry.space_group_name_H-M   'P 1'
#
loop_
_entity.id
_entity.type
_entity.pdbx_description
1 polymer ?
#
loop_
_entity_poly.entity_id
_entity_poly.type
_entity_poly.pdbx_seq_one_letter_code
_entity_poly.pdbx_strand_id
1 'polypeptide(L)' 'MNDRIKLEQQIATDMEALPEGFGRIDIEAIARFYAGRFVRIPFNDIVAMMVKEAERRGVPYAKTGQEI' A
#
# COMPACT_ATOMS: atom_id res chain seq x y z
N MET A 1 13.68 3.36 15.46
CA MET A 1 12.75 2.47 14.75
C MET A 1 12.60 3.00 13.33
N ASN A 2 13.00 2.22 12.33
CA ASN A 2 13.08 2.63 10.92
C ASN A 2 11.68 2.92 10.35
N ASP A 3 11.46 4.09 9.74
CA ASP A 3 10.16 4.50 9.18
C ASP A 3 9.64 3.47 8.16
N ARG A 4 10.55 2.79 7.45
CA ARG A 4 10.23 1.70 6.52
C ARG A 4 9.53 0.52 7.20
N ILE A 5 10.07 0.05 8.34
CA ILE A 5 9.50 -1.09 9.07
C ILE A 5 8.11 -0.75 9.61
N LYS A 6 7.92 0.48 10.09
CA LYS A 6 6.60 0.96 10.54
C LYS A 6 5.58 0.98 9.40
N LEU A 7 5.99 1.45 8.22
CA LEU A 7 5.12 1.47 7.05
C LEU A 7 4.72 0.05 6.63
N GLU A 8 5.69 -0.87 6.54
CA GLU A 8 5.43 -2.26 6.18
C GLU A 8 4.43 -2.93 7.14
N GLN A 9 4.57 -2.70 8.46
CA GLN A 9 3.63 -3.18 9.47
C GLN A 9 2.24 -2.55 9.31
N GLN A 10 2.16 -1.24 9.10
CA GLN A 10 0.87 -0.54 8.94
C GLN A 10 0.14 -1.02 7.68
N ILE A 11 0.83 -1.15 6.54
CA ILE A 11 0.23 -1.66 5.29
C ILE A 11 -0.34 -3.06 5.52
N ALA A 12 0.41 -3.94 6.19
CA ALA A 12 -0.04 -5.30 6.47
C ALA A 12 -1.29 -5.32 7.36
N THR A 13 -1.33 -4.51 8.42
CA THR A 13 -2.50 -4.38 9.31
C THR A 13 -3.71 -3.82 8.57
N ASP A 14 -3.53 -2.76 7.79
CA ASP A 14 -4.65 -2.10 7.10
C ASP A 14 -5.24 -2.98 6.00
N MET A 15 -4.42 -3.79 5.31
CA MET A 15 -4.91 -4.77 4.34
C MET A 15 -5.59 -5.98 5.00
N GLU A 16 -5.20 -6.36 6.20
CA GLU A 16 -5.87 -7.43 6.96
C GLU A 16 -7.25 -7.01 7.48
N ALA A 17 -7.41 -5.71 7.76
CA ALA A 17 -8.68 -5.13 8.18
C ALA A 17 -9.69 -4.98 7.03
N LEU A 18 -9.30 -5.28 5.77
CA LEU A 18 -10.23 -5.24 4.65
C LEU A 18 -11.29 -6.35 4.79
N PRO A 19 -12.58 -6.04 4.59
CA PRO A 19 -13.63 -7.05 4.62
C PRO A 19 -13.40 -8.15 3.58
N GLU A 20 -13.84 -9.38 3.88
CA GLU A 20 -13.92 -10.43 2.87
C GLU A 20 -14.82 -10.00 1.71
N GLY A 21 -14.37 -10.22 0.48
CA GLY A 21 -15.09 -9.79 -0.72
C GLY A 21 -14.98 -8.28 -1.04
N PHE A 22 -14.10 -7.55 -0.36
CA PHE A 22 -13.78 -6.17 -0.75
C PHE A 22 -13.26 -6.15 -2.19
N GLY A 23 -13.93 -5.36 -3.05
CA GLY A 23 -13.76 -5.45 -4.50
C GLY A 23 -12.33 -5.20 -4.96
N ARG A 24 -11.93 -3.92 -5.04
CA ARG A 24 -10.62 -3.52 -5.53
C ARG A 24 -10.12 -2.29 -4.78
N ILE A 25 -8.88 -2.31 -4.29
CA ILE A 25 -8.25 -1.13 -3.68
C ILE A 25 -7.57 -0.25 -4.74
N ASP A 26 -7.58 1.07 -4.54
CA ASP A 26 -6.76 2.01 -5.33
C ASP A 26 -5.41 2.22 -4.61
N ILE A 27 -4.36 1.60 -5.15
CA ILE A 27 -3.03 1.63 -4.54
C ILE A 27 -2.48 3.06 -4.53
N GLU A 28 -2.74 3.85 -5.57
CA GLU A 28 -2.19 5.19 -5.67
C GLU A 28 -2.84 6.12 -4.63
N ALA A 29 -4.17 6.04 -4.49
CA ALA A 29 -4.90 6.82 -3.50
C ALA A 29 -4.41 6.53 -2.07
N ILE A 30 -4.22 5.25 -1.74
CA ILE A 30 -3.76 4.84 -0.40
C ILE A 30 -2.27 5.18 -0.22
N ALA A 31 -1.44 5.01 -1.24
CA ALA A 31 -0.02 5.39 -1.17
C ALA A 31 0.15 6.90 -0.93
N ARG A 32 -0.73 7.76 -1.49
CA ARG A 32 -0.73 9.20 -1.23
C ARG A 32 -1.05 9.51 0.23
N PHE A 33 -1.98 8.78 0.84
CA PHE A 33 -2.27 8.89 2.27
C PHE A 33 -1.04 8.54 3.11
N TYR A 34 -0.35 7.43 2.80
CA TYR A 34 0.88 7.05 3.53
C TYR A 34 2.04 8.01 3.28
N ALA A 35 2.20 8.55 2.07
CA ALA A 35 3.24 9.52 1.75
C ALA A 35 3.14 10.78 2.61
N GLY A 36 1.92 11.22 2.95
CA GLY A 36 1.70 12.32 3.89
C GLY A 36 2.13 12.02 5.33
N ARG A 37 2.12 10.74 5.73
CA ARG A 37 2.48 10.28 7.09
C ARG A 37 3.94 9.84 7.20
N PHE A 38 4.52 9.32 6.12
CA PHE A 38 5.87 8.76 6.04
C PHE A 38 6.72 9.53 5.02
N VAL A 39 6.93 10.82 5.27
CA VAL A 39 7.58 11.78 4.36
C VAL A 39 9.01 11.43 3.94
N ARG A 40 9.67 10.49 4.63
CA ARG A 40 11.04 10.04 4.32
C ARG A 40 11.10 8.85 3.36
N ILE A 41 9.95 8.25 3.05
CA ILE A 41 9.87 7.09 2.17
C ILE A 41 9.45 7.59 0.78
N PRO A 42 10.24 7.30 -0.28
CA PRO A 42 9.86 7.66 -1.63
C PRO A 42 8.50 7.10 -1.99
N PHE A 43 7.66 7.89 -2.68
CA PHE A 43 6.32 7.46 -3.07
C PHE A 43 6.31 6.11 -3.81
N ASN A 44 7.25 5.91 -4.74
CA ASN A 44 7.37 4.66 -5.49
C ASN A 44 7.68 3.45 -4.59
N ASP A 45 8.44 3.65 -3.51
CA ASP A 45 8.71 2.59 -2.53
C ASP A 45 7.43 2.21 -1.77
N ILE A 46 6.60 3.21 -1.42
CA ILE A 46 5.30 2.98 -0.78
C ILE A 46 4.38 2.17 -1.70
N VAL A 47 4.29 2.59 -2.98
CA VAL A 47 3.51 1.87 -4.01
C VAL A 47 4.01 0.43 -4.14
N ALA A 48 5.33 0.22 -4.23
CA ALA A 48 5.91 -1.11 -4.36
C ALA A 48 5.60 -2.01 -3.15
N MET A 49 5.69 -1.48 -1.92
CA MET A 49 5.31 -2.22 -0.71
C MET A 49 3.84 -2.60 -0.71
N MET A 50 2.97 -1.67 -1.09
CA MET A 50 1.53 -1.91 -1.18
C MET A 50 1.19 -2.97 -2.22
N VAL A 51 1.76 -2.89 -3.43
CA VAL A 51 1.56 -3.90 -4.48
C VAL A 51 2.00 -5.27 -3.98
N LYS A 52 3.20 -5.36 -3.39
CA LYS A 52 3.74 -6.62 -2.84
C LYS A 52 2.80 -7.23 -1.81
N GLU A 53 2.26 -6.42 -0.90
CA GLU A 53 1.36 -6.91 0.14
C GLU A 53 0.00 -7.33 -0.41
N ALA A 54 -0.56 -6.58 -1.36
CA ALA A 54 -1.81 -6.93 -2.02
C ALA A 54 -1.68 -8.25 -2.80
N GLU A 55 -0.57 -8.44 -3.53
CA GLU A 55 -0.27 -9.70 -4.25
C GLU A 55 -0.10 -10.87 -3.27
N ARG A 56 0.63 -10.67 -2.16
CA ARG A 56 0.82 -11.69 -1.13
C ARG A 56 -0.51 -12.17 -0.53
N ARG A 57 -1.51 -11.28 -0.41
CA ARG A 57 -2.82 -11.57 0.16
C ARG A 57 -3.90 -11.91 -0.87
N GLY A 58 -3.61 -11.80 -2.15
CA GLY A 58 -4.60 -11.97 -3.22
C GLY A 58 -5.68 -10.87 -3.25
N VAL A 59 -5.38 -9.68 -2.72
CA VAL A 59 -6.30 -8.53 -2.72
C VAL A 59 -6.28 -7.90 -4.11
N PRO A 60 -7.42 -7.80 -4.83
CA PRO A 60 -7.46 -7.14 -6.12
C PRO A 60 -7.16 -5.65 -5.98
N TYR A 61 -6.38 -5.09 -6.89
CA TYR A 61 -6.00 -3.68 -6.84
C TYR A 61 -6.02 -3.01 -8.22
N ALA A 62 -6.28 -1.70 -8.22
CA ALA A 62 -6.11 -0.82 -9.37
C ALA A 62 -4.72 -0.19 -9.30
N LYS A 63 -4.04 -0.13 -10.44
CA LYS A 63 -2.91 0.79 -10.65
C LYS A 63 -3.44 1.95 -11.48
N THR A 64 -3.41 3.14 -10.88
CA THR A 64 -3.73 4.37 -11.59
C THR A 64 -2.39 5.00 -12.00
N GLY A 65 -2.25 5.38 -13.28
CA GLY A 65 -1.24 6.36 -13.70
C GLY A 65 0.24 6.00 -13.83
N GLN A 66 0.67 4.74 -13.95
CA GLN A 66 2.06 4.44 -14.38
C GLN A 66 2.13 3.21 -15.29
N GLU A 67 2.21 3.45 -16.60
CA GLU A 67 2.88 2.52 -17.51
C GLU A 67 4.37 2.50 -17.11
N ILE A 68 4.89 1.31 -16.81
CA ILE A 68 6.32 1.07 -16.56
C ILE A 68 6.99 0.75 -17.90
#